data_AF-A0A842UST2-F1
#
_entry.id   AF-A0A842UST2-F1
#
_cell.length_a   1.000
_cell.length_b   1.000
_cell.length_c   1.000
_cell.angle_alpha   90.00
_cell.angle_beta   90.00
_cell.angle_gamma   90.00
#
_symmetry.space_group_name_H-M   'P 1'
#
loop_
_entity.id
_entity.type
_entity.pdbx_description
1 polymer ?
#
loop_
_entity_poly.entity_id
_entity_poly.type
_entity_poly.pdbx_seq_one_letter_code
_entity_poly.pdbx_strand_id
1 'polypeptide(L)'
;MAGVKEATVLEAIIEDNSEPFHIQSCEQVGNMCRNVELFYSDSFVKFARAQKNSRFKREVLKMHNCAVTYGYRGYSARKNNGIVDIKPTDAQLAKDVNRLLTPEVVKSYDLSDDLKPVKVVAHVPNGNRLVGVLDNTPAENRHKVVILGVSNYNGRPR
;
A
#
# COMPACT_ATOMS: atom_id res chain seq x y z
N MET A 1 -13.60 -26.82 -18.31
CA MET A 1 -12.48 -26.12 -17.62
C MET A 1 -13.10 -25.37 -16.46
N ALA A 2 -12.80 -25.84 -15.25
CA ALA A 2 -13.43 -25.35 -14.02
C ALA A 2 -13.06 -23.87 -13.82
N GLY A 3 -14.08 -23.04 -13.58
CA GLY A 3 -13.90 -21.64 -13.23
C GLY A 3 -13.03 -21.55 -11.99
N VAL A 4 -11.83 -21.00 -12.16
CA VAL A 4 -11.06 -20.45 -11.06
C VAL A 4 -11.95 -19.36 -10.48
N LYS A 5 -12.63 -19.67 -9.37
CA LYS A 5 -13.33 -18.67 -8.59
C LYS A 5 -12.26 -17.63 -8.25
N GLU A 6 -12.39 -16.43 -8.79
CA GLU A 6 -11.86 -15.23 -8.17
C GLU A 6 -12.47 -15.16 -6.76
N ALA A 7 -11.97 -15.96 -5.82
CA ALA A 7 -11.78 -15.44 -4.48
C ALA A 7 -11.01 -14.15 -4.74
N THR A 8 -11.70 -13.02 -4.60
CA THR A 8 -11.19 -11.75 -5.09
C THR A 8 -9.82 -11.55 -4.45
N VAL A 9 -8.84 -10.99 -5.14
CA VAL A 9 -7.49 -10.80 -4.55
C VAL A 9 -7.56 -10.11 -3.17
N LEU A 10 -8.63 -9.34 -2.93
CA LEU A 10 -8.98 -8.82 -1.62
C LEU A 10 -9.38 -9.88 -0.58
N GLU A 11 -10.19 -10.88 -0.92
CA GLU A 11 -10.45 -12.04 -0.06
C GLU A 11 -9.16 -12.79 0.24
N ALA A 12 -8.24 -12.95 -0.73
CA ALA A 12 -6.92 -13.51 -0.44
C ALA A 12 -6.14 -12.65 0.57
N ILE A 13 -6.04 -11.33 0.37
CA ILE A 13 -5.42 -10.38 1.34
C ILE A 13 -6.10 -10.46 2.71
N ILE A 14 -7.43 -10.65 2.73
CA ILE A 14 -8.22 -10.67 3.94
C ILE A 14 -8.11 -12.02 4.64
N GLU A 15 -8.07 -13.14 3.93
CA GLU A 15 -8.12 -14.51 4.46
C GLU A 15 -6.72 -15.03 4.80
N ASP A 16 -5.72 -14.75 3.96
CA ASP A 16 -4.35 -15.23 4.07
C ASP A 16 -3.32 -14.20 3.55
N ASN A 17 -2.74 -13.43 4.47
CA ASN A 17 -1.72 -12.42 4.19
C ASN A 17 -0.32 -12.88 4.66
N SER A 18 -0.04 -14.17 4.51
CA SER A 18 1.22 -14.79 4.94
C SER A 18 2.41 -14.48 4.01
N GLU A 19 2.14 -14.18 2.74
CA GLU A 19 3.18 -13.95 1.72
C GLU A 19 3.06 -12.56 1.08
N PRO A 20 4.18 -11.91 0.69
CA PRO A 20 4.16 -10.64 -0.01
C PRO A 20 3.67 -10.75 -1.45
N PHE A 21 3.13 -9.65 -1.96
CA PHE A 21 2.94 -9.46 -3.40
C PHE A 21 4.23 -8.91 -4.01
N HIS A 22 4.80 -9.61 -4.99
CA HIS A 22 5.94 -9.11 -5.73
C HIS A 22 5.48 -8.12 -6.81
N ILE A 23 5.87 -6.86 -6.67
CA ILE A 23 5.56 -5.77 -7.61
C ILE A 23 6.87 -5.15 -8.12
N GLN A 24 6.79 -4.34 -9.17
CA GLN A 24 7.97 -3.67 -9.74
C GLN A 24 8.07 -2.21 -9.28
N SER A 25 9.28 -1.72 -9.11
CA SER A 25 9.57 -0.29 -9.05
C SER A 25 9.84 0.24 -10.45
N CYS A 26 9.19 1.35 -10.80
CA CYS A 26 9.51 2.12 -11.99
C CYS A 26 10.68 3.09 -11.78
N GLU A 27 11.17 3.24 -10.54
CA GLU A 27 12.43 3.93 -10.28
C GLU A 27 13.57 3.03 -10.74
N GLN A 28 14.27 3.48 -11.79
CA GLN A 28 15.41 2.77 -12.35
C GLN A 28 16.66 3.12 -11.55
N VAL A 29 17.42 2.10 -11.15
CA VAL A 29 18.80 2.29 -10.70
C VAL A 29 19.72 1.73 -11.77
N GLY A 30 20.42 2.62 -12.45
CA GLY A 30 20.97 2.32 -13.78
C GLY A 30 19.84 2.13 -14.79
N ASN A 31 19.67 0.89 -15.29
CA ASN A 31 18.66 0.50 -16.29
C ASN A 31 17.69 -0.59 -15.81
N MET A 32 17.71 -0.98 -14.53
CA MET A 32 16.88 -2.06 -14.02
C MET A 32 15.75 -1.53 -13.12
N CYS A 33 14.55 -2.04 -13.34
CA CYS A 33 13.44 -1.91 -12.40
C CYS A 33 13.72 -2.80 -11.18
N ARG A 34 13.60 -2.26 -9.97
CA ARG A 34 13.79 -3.02 -8.73
C ARG A 34 12.53 -3.82 -8.38
N ASN A 35 12.69 -5.01 -7.81
CA ASN A 35 11.57 -5.74 -7.21
C ASN A 35 11.21 -5.09 -5.88
N VAL A 36 9.92 -5.02 -5.58
CA VAL A 36 9.37 -4.50 -4.33
C VAL A 36 8.41 -5.55 -3.77
N GLU A 37 8.54 -5.84 -2.48
CA GLU A 37 7.63 -6.71 -1.74
C GLU A 37 6.53 -5.85 -1.13
N LEU A 38 5.28 -6.07 -1.54
CA LEU A 38 4.12 -5.38 -1.02
C LEU A 38 3.41 -6.25 0.03
N PHE A 39 3.33 -5.72 1.23
CA PHE A 39 2.66 -6.32 2.37
C PHE A 39 1.45 -5.48 2.79
N TYR A 40 0.51 -6.12 3.48
CA TYR A 40 -0.54 -5.46 4.23
C TYR A 40 -0.32 -5.71 5.72
N SER A 41 -0.42 -4.69 6.57
CA SER A 41 -0.25 -4.89 8.02
C SER A 41 -1.39 -5.71 8.60
N ASP A 42 -1.11 -6.53 9.62
CA ASP A 42 -2.14 -7.28 10.37
C ASP A 42 -3.26 -6.37 10.88
N SER A 43 -2.90 -5.15 11.31
CA SER A 43 -3.85 -4.14 11.77
C SER A 43 -4.82 -3.71 10.65
N PHE A 44 -4.32 -3.54 9.43
CA PHE A 44 -5.15 -3.27 8.26
C PHE A 44 -6.02 -4.47 7.90
N VAL A 45 -5.47 -5.69 7.89
CA VAL A 45 -6.22 -6.91 7.56
C VAL A 45 -7.38 -7.08 8.54
N LYS A 46 -7.14 -6.92 9.84
CA LYS A 46 -8.17 -6.94 10.88
C LYS A 46 -9.24 -5.87 10.66
N PHE A 47 -8.84 -4.65 10.33
CA PHE A 47 -9.76 -3.57 10.00
C PHE A 47 -10.61 -3.90 8.75
N ALA A 48 -9.99 -4.39 7.68
CA ALA A 48 -10.64 -4.73 6.42
C ALA A 48 -11.64 -5.88 6.59
N ARG A 49 -11.31 -6.91 7.41
CA ARG A 49 -12.24 -7.99 7.81
C ARG A 49 -13.51 -7.46 8.46
N ALA A 50 -13.40 -6.42 9.28
CA ALA A 50 -14.55 -5.82 9.95
C ALA A 50 -15.45 -4.98 9.02
N GLN A 51 -14.96 -4.58 7.84
CA GLN A 51 -15.72 -3.76 6.89
C GLN A 51 -16.70 -4.60 6.06
N LYS A 52 -17.99 -4.46 6.34
CA LYS A 52 -19.07 -5.11 5.57
C LYS A 52 -19.48 -4.34 4.31
N ASN A 53 -18.97 -3.12 4.12
CA ASN A 53 -19.39 -2.23 3.03
C ASN A 53 -18.79 -2.66 1.67
N SER A 54 -19.63 -3.00 0.70
CA SER A 54 -19.23 -3.39 -0.66
C SER A 54 -18.51 -2.27 -1.42
N ARG A 55 -18.76 -1.00 -1.08
CA ARG A 55 -18.02 0.15 -1.61
C ARG A 55 -16.57 0.12 -1.14
N PHE A 56 -16.34 -0.04 0.16
CA PHE A 56 -15.00 -0.14 0.72
C PHE A 56 -14.19 -1.25 0.04
N LYS A 57 -14.79 -2.44 -0.09
CA LYS A 57 -14.14 -3.58 -0.77
C LYS A 57 -13.74 -3.26 -2.21
N ARG A 58 -14.63 -2.65 -3.00
CA ARG A 58 -14.33 -2.22 -4.38
C ARG A 58 -13.23 -1.17 -4.44
N GLU A 59 -13.20 -0.24 -3.50
CA GLU A 59 -12.16 0.81 -3.45
C GLU A 59 -10.79 0.22 -3.13
N VAL A 60 -10.70 -0.68 -2.13
CA VAL A 60 -9.46 -1.37 -1.78
C VAL A 60 -8.97 -2.24 -2.94
N LEU A 61 -9.86 -3.04 -3.56
CA LEU A 61 -9.49 -3.87 -4.72
C LEU A 61 -8.92 -3.02 -5.86
N LYS A 62 -9.55 -1.87 -6.14
CA LYS A 62 -9.07 -0.93 -7.16
C LYS A 62 -7.68 -0.37 -6.83
N MET A 63 -7.44 -0.02 -5.58
CA MET A 63 -6.13 0.46 -5.13
C MET A 63 -5.09 -0.66 -5.16
N HIS A 64 -5.41 -1.87 -4.72
CA HIS A 64 -4.52 -3.03 -4.80
C HIS A 64 -4.11 -3.33 -6.25
N ASN A 65 -5.08 -3.46 -7.16
CA ASN A 65 -4.77 -3.71 -8.57
C ASN A 65 -3.89 -2.60 -9.16
N CYS A 66 -4.15 -1.36 -8.77
CA CYS A 66 -3.32 -0.23 -9.16
C CYS A 66 -1.87 -0.33 -8.63
N ALA A 67 -1.68 -0.76 -7.38
CA ALA A 67 -0.36 -0.98 -6.79
C ALA A 67 0.39 -2.12 -7.49
N VAL A 68 -0.28 -3.23 -7.81
CA VAL A 68 0.33 -4.38 -8.50
C VAL A 68 0.65 -4.06 -9.96
N THR A 69 -0.27 -3.43 -10.69
CA THR A 69 -0.08 -3.12 -12.12
C THR A 69 0.98 -2.05 -12.36
N TYR A 70 0.97 -0.98 -11.55
CA TYR A 70 1.84 0.17 -11.79
C TYR A 70 3.04 0.24 -10.86
N GLY A 71 3.05 -0.54 -9.78
CA GLY A 71 4.19 -0.64 -8.91
C GLY A 71 4.49 0.61 -8.08
N TYR A 72 5.74 0.70 -7.59
CA TYR A 72 6.27 1.92 -6.97
C TYR A 72 6.75 2.90 -8.03
N ARG A 73 6.36 4.18 -7.88
CA ARG A 73 6.54 5.24 -8.89
C ARG A 73 7.40 6.41 -8.39
N GLY A 74 7.85 6.40 -7.14
CA GLY A 74 8.56 7.53 -6.53
C GLY A 74 7.66 8.75 -6.34
N TYR A 75 8.20 9.94 -6.62
CA TYR A 75 7.43 11.19 -6.52
C TYR A 75 6.29 11.23 -7.56
N SER A 76 5.10 11.65 -7.10
CA SER A 76 3.97 11.94 -7.97
C SER A 76 4.24 13.19 -8.83
N ALA A 77 4.92 12.98 -9.96
CA ALA A 77 5.02 13.92 -11.07
C ALA A 77 4.05 13.45 -12.17
N ARG A 78 2.98 14.22 -12.39
CA ARG A 78 1.85 13.90 -13.31
C ARG A 78 0.97 12.75 -12.79
N LYS A 79 -0.20 12.58 -13.38
CA LYS A 79 -1.33 11.72 -12.96
C LYS A 79 -0.97 10.22 -12.88
N ASN A 80 -0.04 9.86 -12.01
CA ASN A 80 0.50 8.51 -11.91
C ASN A 80 -0.36 7.68 -10.96
N ASN A 81 -0.99 6.67 -11.53
CA ASN A 81 -1.52 5.54 -10.81
C ASN A 81 -0.35 4.72 -10.22
N GLY A 82 -0.50 4.16 -9.03
CA GLY A 82 0.49 3.31 -8.36
C GLY A 82 0.81 3.76 -6.94
N ILE A 83 1.90 3.21 -6.37
CA ILE A 83 2.43 3.62 -5.07
C ILE A 83 3.34 4.83 -5.28
N VAL A 84 3.08 5.91 -4.54
CA VAL A 84 3.83 7.17 -4.64
C VAL A 84 4.19 7.69 -3.25
N ASP A 85 5.24 8.50 -3.19
CA ASP A 85 5.62 9.22 -1.98
C ASP A 85 4.49 10.18 -1.54
N ILE A 86 4.22 10.21 -0.23
CA ILE A 86 3.35 11.23 0.37
C ILE A 86 4.10 12.56 0.36
N LYS A 87 3.48 13.62 -0.18
CA LYS A 87 4.10 14.94 -0.22
C LYS A 87 4.00 15.60 1.15
N PRO A 88 4.93 16.52 1.51
CA PRO A 88 4.81 17.31 2.74
C PRO A 88 3.48 18.06 2.88
N THR A 89 2.88 18.45 1.75
CA THR A 89 1.57 19.12 1.70
C THR A 89 0.38 18.20 2.03
N ASP A 90 0.56 16.88 1.98
CA ASP A 90 -0.47 15.89 2.32
C ASP A 90 -0.48 15.62 3.85
N ALA A 91 -0.49 16.67 4.66
CA ALA A 91 -0.25 16.61 6.11
C ALA A 91 -1.17 15.62 6.84
N GLN A 92 -2.44 15.51 6.41
CA GLN A 92 -3.37 14.54 6.99
C GLN A 92 -2.96 13.09 6.74
N LEU A 93 -2.49 12.76 5.53
CA LEU A 93 -2.05 11.41 5.20
C LEU A 93 -0.79 11.06 5.99
N ALA A 94 0.17 11.99 6.08
CA ALA A 94 1.39 11.82 6.87
C ALA A 94 1.08 11.60 8.35
N LYS A 95 0.13 12.38 8.92
CA LYS A 95 -0.33 12.21 10.29
C LYS A 95 -0.93 10.82 10.54
N ASP A 96 -1.76 10.32 9.61
CA ASP A 96 -2.34 8.99 9.75
C ASP A 96 -1.30 7.88 9.60
N VAL A 97 -0.31 8.02 8.71
CA VAL A 97 0.82 7.08 8.62
C VAL A 97 1.55 6.99 9.96
N ASN A 98 1.95 8.12 10.54
CA ASN A 98 2.65 8.14 11.83
C ASN A 98 1.82 7.53 12.96
N ARG A 99 0.50 7.69 12.93
CA ARG A 99 -0.40 7.09 13.92
C ARG A 99 -0.54 5.57 13.75
N LEU A 100 -0.47 5.07 12.51
CA LEU A 100 -0.66 3.66 12.18
C LEU A 100 0.65 2.86 12.19
N LEU A 101 1.79 3.52 12.05
CA LEU A 101 3.11 2.92 12.14
C LEU A 101 3.48 2.70 13.61
N THR A 102 3.06 1.57 14.17
CA THR A 102 3.34 1.21 15.57
C THR A 102 4.63 0.41 15.70
N PRO A 103 5.24 0.32 16.90
CA PRO A 103 6.39 -0.53 17.15
C PRO A 103 6.15 -2.01 16.80
N GLU A 104 4.91 -2.49 16.97
CA GLU A 104 4.53 -3.85 16.59
C GLU A 104 4.60 -4.05 15.08
N VAL A 105 4.16 -3.07 14.28
CA VAL A 105 4.31 -3.12 12.81
C VAL A 105 5.78 -3.15 12.42
N VAL A 106 6.60 -2.26 13.02
CA VAL A 106 8.05 -2.22 12.74
C VAL A 106 8.68 -3.58 13.01
N LYS A 107 8.34 -4.22 14.14
CA LYS A 107 8.84 -5.54 14.52
C LYS A 107 8.33 -6.66 13.60
N SER A 108 7.04 -6.70 13.29
CA SER A 108 6.43 -7.78 12.50
C SER A 108 6.96 -7.85 11.07
N TYR A 109 7.32 -6.70 10.48
CA TYR A 109 7.79 -6.62 9.09
C TYR A 109 9.30 -6.39 8.97
N ASP A 110 10.02 -6.37 10.09
CA ASP A 110 11.46 -6.11 10.18
C ASP A 110 11.82 -4.84 9.39
N LEU A 111 11.21 -3.73 9.82
CA LEU A 111 11.36 -2.41 9.20
C LEU A 111 12.55 -1.66 9.81
N SER A 112 13.34 -1.01 8.96
CA SER A 112 14.45 -0.15 9.37
C SER A 112 13.99 1.20 9.91
N ASP A 113 14.97 2.03 10.32
CA ASP A 113 14.72 3.43 10.69
C ASP A 113 14.53 4.35 9.46
N ASP A 114 14.92 3.93 8.25
CA ASP A 114 14.79 4.72 7.02
C ASP A 114 13.46 4.45 6.30
N LEU A 115 12.39 4.99 6.86
CA LEU A 115 11.03 4.79 6.37
C LEU A 115 10.49 6.02 5.64
N LYS A 116 10.03 5.80 4.42
CA LYS A 116 9.34 6.81 3.61
C LYS A 116 7.83 6.60 3.62
N PRO A 117 7.02 7.60 4.03
CA PRO A 117 5.57 7.53 3.90
C PRO A 117 5.12 7.46 2.43
N VAL A 118 4.26 6.50 2.10
CA VAL A 118 3.73 6.29 0.75
C VAL A 118 2.21 6.18 0.76
N LYS A 119 1.61 6.42 -0.41
CA LYS A 119 0.18 6.26 -0.67
C LYS A 119 -0.07 5.58 -2.01
N VAL A 120 -1.17 4.86 -2.11
CA VAL A 120 -1.63 4.32 -3.39
C VAL A 120 -2.58 5.31 -4.05
N VAL A 121 -2.18 5.84 -5.21
CA VAL A 121 -3.01 6.71 -6.04
C VAL A 121 -3.73 5.87 -7.07
N ALA A 122 -5.05 5.85 -6.97
CA ALA A 122 -5.96 5.29 -7.96
C ALA A 122 -7.17 6.24 -8.12
N HIS A 123 -7.94 6.06 -9.20
CA HIS A 123 -9.16 6.84 -9.41
C HIS A 123 -10.28 6.42 -8.43
N VAL A 124 -10.25 6.97 -7.21
CA VAL A 124 -11.26 6.76 -6.16
C VAL A 124 -11.91 8.12 -5.82
N PRO A 125 -13.23 8.29 -6.06
CA PRO A 125 -13.89 9.61 -6.07
C PRO A 125 -14.12 10.26 -4.70
N ASN A 126 -14.00 9.52 -3.60
CA ASN A 126 -14.16 10.05 -2.24
C ASN A 126 -12.86 10.55 -1.61
N GLY A 127 -11.73 10.34 -2.27
CA GLY A 127 -10.42 10.72 -1.75
C GLY A 127 -9.78 9.75 -0.77
N ASN A 128 -10.36 8.57 -0.54
CA ASN A 128 -9.71 7.51 0.22
C ASN A 128 -8.44 7.06 -0.52
N ARG A 129 -7.40 6.76 0.26
CA ARG A 129 -6.11 6.23 -0.20
C ARG A 129 -5.68 5.12 0.76
N LEU A 130 -5.10 4.06 0.21
CA LEU A 130 -4.25 3.19 1.01
C LEU A 130 -2.99 3.99 1.35
N VAL A 131 -2.59 3.98 2.61
CA VAL A 131 -1.38 4.63 3.11
C VAL A 131 -0.48 3.60 3.76
N GLY A 132 0.82 3.82 3.64
CA GLY A 132 1.83 2.88 4.10
C GLY A 132 3.20 3.51 4.26
N VAL A 133 4.18 2.65 4.43
CA VAL A 133 5.61 3.02 4.43
C VAL A 133 6.36 2.20 3.40
N LEU A 134 7.35 2.81 2.78
CA LEU A 134 8.40 2.18 2.01
C LEU A 134 9.65 2.12 2.90
N ASP A 135 10.15 0.92 3.13
CA ASP A 135 11.48 0.70 3.69
C ASP A 135 12.48 0.64 2.54
N ASN A 136 13.41 1.60 2.55
CA ASN A 136 14.39 1.81 1.50
C ASN A 136 15.78 1.28 1.83
N THR A 137 15.87 0.36 2.80
CA THR A 137 17.16 -0.22 3.21
C THR A 137 17.92 -0.80 2.00
N PRO A 138 19.10 -0.23 1.67
CA PRO A 138 19.87 -0.65 0.50
C PRO A 138 20.50 -2.05 0.65
N ALA A 139 20.65 -2.52 1.89
CA ALA A 139 21.14 -3.87 2.14
C ALA A 139 20.14 -4.86 1.52
N GLU A 140 20.63 -5.67 0.58
CA GLU A 140 19.90 -6.79 -0.07
C GLU A 140 18.92 -6.46 -1.22
N ASN A 141 18.82 -5.21 -1.72
CA ASN A 141 17.82 -4.85 -2.76
C ASN A 141 16.35 -5.14 -2.35
N ARG A 142 16.06 -5.23 -1.05
CA ARG A 142 14.74 -5.58 -0.54
C ARG A 142 13.95 -4.31 -0.24
N HIS A 143 13.32 -3.77 -1.27
CA HIS A 143 12.34 -2.71 -1.08
C HIS A 143 11.05 -3.33 -0.56
N LYS A 144 10.61 -2.91 0.63
CA LYS A 144 9.34 -3.37 1.20
C LYS A 144 8.36 -2.21 1.26
N VAL A 145 7.15 -2.42 0.79
CA VAL A 145 6.01 -1.51 1.04
C VAL A 145 5.05 -2.19 1.98
N VAL A 146 4.79 -1.60 3.14
CA VAL A 146 3.79 -2.10 4.09
C VAL A 146 2.59 -1.15 4.11
N ILE A 147 1.44 -1.64 3.67
CA ILE A 147 0.17 -0.89 3.74
C ILE A 147 -0.37 -0.96 5.16
N LEU A 148 -0.45 0.21 5.78
CA LEU A 148 -0.82 0.38 7.18
C LEU A 148 -2.32 0.58 7.38
N GLY A 149 -2.99 1.19 6.40
CA GLY A 149 -4.40 1.54 6.58
C GLY A 149 -5.02 2.27 5.41
N VAL A 150 -6.25 2.75 5.64
CA VAL A 150 -6.94 3.68 4.75
C VAL A 150 -7.00 5.05 5.40
N SER A 151 -6.60 6.07 4.67
CA SER A 151 -6.75 7.47 5.07
C SER A 151 -7.46 8.26 3.97
N ASN A 152 -7.99 9.42 4.32
CA ASN A 152 -8.64 10.34 3.40
C ASN A 152 -8.00 11.71 3.52
N TYR A 153 -7.57 12.30 2.41
CA TYR A 153 -6.89 13.60 2.42
C TYR A 153 -7.80 14.74 2.92
N ASN A 154 -9.11 14.53 3.00
CA ASN A 154 -10.08 15.47 3.59
C ASN A 154 -10.28 15.30 5.12
N GLY A 155 -9.53 14.42 5.79
CA GLY A 155 -9.54 14.30 7.27
C GLY A 155 -10.51 13.29 7.87
N ARG A 156 -11.40 12.67 7.09
CA ARG A 156 -12.24 11.54 7.54
C ARG A 156 -12.40 10.50 6.43
N PRO A 157 -12.05 9.22 6.67
CA PRO A 157 -12.40 8.12 5.76
C PRO A 157 -13.93 8.08 5.58
N ARG A 158 -14.39 7.95 4.33
CA ARG A 158 -15.82 7.84 3.98
C ARG A 158 -16.13 6.48 3.37
#